data_AF-A0AB39QP19-F1
#
_entry.id   AF-A0AB39QP19-F1
#
_cell.length_a   1.000
_cell.length_b   1.000
_cell.length_c   1.000
_cell.angle_alpha   90.00
_cell.angle_beta   90.00
_cell.angle_gamma   90.00
#
_symmetry.space_group_name_H-M   'P 1'
#
loop_
_entity.id
_entity.type
_entity.pdbx_description
1 polymer ?
#
loop_
_entity_poly.entity_id
_entity_poly.type
_entity_poly.pdbx_seq_one_letter_code
_entity_poly.pdbx_strand_id
1 'polypeptide(L)'
;MTVTSPQPRATIAAPAPATAPATAPSPAPSPRKVHAVHAVHAVHAVRTGGWQEFTEAVRQAGQYPTRARAEQVTRIVLSALGGHVTGDERPVLTQALPLEAAELIAAQIPAATPLTARRFVDSVAARIEGSTPATARWDVSSVLGVLAETVGEPLTTRLLTQLPPGYALLFGRAELARYHMVAPD
;
A
#
# COMPACT_ATOMS: atom_id res chain seq x y z
N MET A 1 27.17 -58.71 -45.64
CA MET A 1 27.86 -57.97 -46.71
C MET A 1 26.79 -57.34 -47.59
N THR A 2 26.99 -56.06 -47.99
CA THR A 2 26.32 -55.31 -49.09
C THR A 2 24.80 -55.07 -48.98
N VAL A 3 24.16 -53.95 -49.35
CA VAL A 3 24.48 -52.67 -50.02
C VAL A 3 23.18 -51.84 -49.93
N THR A 4 23.15 -50.68 -49.26
CA THR A 4 23.08 -49.31 -49.82
C THR A 4 22.38 -49.12 -51.17
N SER A 5 21.25 -48.41 -51.14
CA SER A 5 20.62 -47.65 -52.24
C SER A 5 20.28 -46.25 -51.70
N PRO A 6 19.98 -45.23 -52.53
CA PRO A 6 20.83 -44.56 -53.51
C PRO A 6 20.91 -43.02 -53.29
N GLN A 7 21.59 -42.33 -54.21
CA GLN A 7 22.23 -41.00 -54.17
C GLN A 7 21.31 -39.86 -54.74
N PRO A 8 21.79 -38.66 -55.22
CA PRO A 8 21.76 -37.32 -54.56
C PRO A 8 21.12 -36.15 -55.39
N ARG A 9 21.42 -34.90 -54.97
CA ARG A 9 21.19 -33.52 -55.52
C ARG A 9 20.02 -32.79 -54.83
N ALA A 10 20.11 -31.50 -54.48
CA ALA A 10 20.88 -30.42 -55.06
C ALA A 10 21.25 -29.30 -54.05
N THR A 11 22.31 -28.59 -54.45
CA THR A 11 22.83 -27.26 -54.11
C THR A 11 21.81 -26.16 -53.76
N ILE A 12 22.33 -25.08 -53.11
CA ILE A 12 21.84 -23.68 -52.97
C ILE A 12 21.30 -23.40 -51.54
N ALA A 13 21.69 -22.38 -50.74
CA ALA A 13 22.47 -21.15 -50.90
C ALA A 13 23.10 -20.70 -49.56
N ALA A 14 24.10 -19.83 -49.69
CA ALA A 14 24.81 -19.07 -48.66
C ALA A 14 23.92 -18.10 -47.84
N PRO A 15 24.41 -17.61 -46.67
CA PRO A 15 23.66 -16.74 -45.76
C PRO A 15 23.77 -15.25 -46.12
N ALA A 16 22.70 -14.50 -45.88
CA ALA A 16 22.71 -13.04 -45.76
C ALA A 16 22.17 -12.64 -44.36
N PRO A 17 22.77 -11.65 -43.67
CA PRO A 17 22.35 -11.25 -42.35
C PRO A 17 21.20 -10.24 -42.45
N ALA A 18 20.01 -10.64 -41.99
CA ALA A 18 18.93 -9.71 -41.68
C ALA A 18 18.96 -9.42 -40.18
N THR A 19 19.40 -8.20 -39.88
CA THR A 19 19.39 -7.58 -38.56
C THR A 19 17.94 -7.42 -38.09
N ALA A 20 17.53 -8.22 -37.10
CA ALA A 20 16.36 -7.95 -36.27
C ALA A 20 16.64 -8.55 -34.88
N PRO A 21 16.93 -7.75 -33.85
CA PRO A 21 16.97 -8.27 -32.51
C PRO A 21 15.55 -8.63 -32.07
N ALA A 22 15.38 -9.90 -31.73
CA ALA A 22 14.28 -10.38 -30.92
C ALA A 22 14.21 -9.56 -29.63
N THR A 23 13.08 -8.88 -29.42
CA THR A 23 12.73 -8.28 -28.13
C THR A 23 12.55 -9.41 -27.13
N ALA A 24 13.60 -9.65 -26.35
CA ALA A 24 13.57 -10.48 -25.15
C ALA A 24 12.54 -9.92 -24.14
N PRO A 25 11.96 -10.76 -23.27
CA PRO A 25 11.15 -10.29 -22.15
C PRO A 25 11.98 -9.38 -21.24
N SER A 26 11.40 -8.24 -20.89
CA SER A 26 12.00 -7.23 -20.01
C SER A 26 12.51 -7.85 -18.70
N PRO A 27 13.74 -7.54 -18.26
CA PRO A 27 14.17 -7.85 -16.90
C PRO A 27 13.41 -6.98 -15.90
N ALA A 28 13.05 -7.59 -14.77
CA ALA A 28 12.41 -6.96 -13.62
C ALA A 28 13.10 -5.64 -13.21
N PRO A 29 12.34 -4.58 -12.83
CA PRO A 29 12.94 -3.40 -12.24
C PRO A 29 13.45 -3.74 -10.85
N SER A 30 14.78 -3.80 -10.70
CA SER A 30 15.42 -3.71 -9.38
C SER A 30 15.21 -2.29 -8.82
N PRO A 31 14.94 -2.13 -7.52
CA PRO A 31 14.59 -0.84 -6.93
C PRO A 31 15.81 0.09 -6.92
N ARG A 32 15.77 1.13 -7.77
CA ARG A 32 16.72 2.23 -7.72
C ARG A 32 16.47 3.05 -6.45
N LYS A 33 17.53 3.21 -5.65
CA LYS A 33 17.64 4.13 -4.51
C LYS A 33 17.16 5.55 -4.89
N VAL A 34 15.99 5.95 -4.40
CA VAL A 34 15.50 7.36 -4.43
C VAL A 34 15.34 7.95 -3.02
N HIS A 35 15.78 7.23 -1.99
CA HIS A 35 15.49 7.53 -0.58
C HIS A 35 16.21 8.75 0.05
N ALA A 36 17.17 9.38 -0.64
CA ALA A 36 18.00 10.41 0.00
C ALA A 36 17.58 11.87 -0.27
N VAL A 37 16.78 12.14 -1.31
CA VAL A 37 16.42 13.53 -1.70
C VAL A 37 15.06 13.97 -1.12
N HIS A 38 14.19 13.03 -0.74
CA HIS A 38 12.86 13.30 -0.17
C HIS A 38 12.86 13.68 1.32
N ALA A 39 13.91 13.31 2.06
CA ALA A 39 13.97 13.48 3.52
C ALA A 39 14.04 14.96 3.95
N VAL A 40 14.54 15.86 3.10
CA VAL A 40 14.76 17.28 3.47
C VAL A 40 13.54 18.18 3.12
N HIS A 41 12.70 17.78 2.15
CA HIS A 41 11.44 18.47 1.85
C HIS A 41 10.29 18.05 2.79
N ALA A 42 10.27 16.80 3.28
CA ALA A 42 9.25 16.28 4.18
C ALA A 42 9.17 17.05 5.53
N VAL A 43 10.29 17.59 6.00
CA VAL A 43 10.38 18.29 7.30
C VAL A 43 9.83 19.73 7.25
N HIS A 44 9.65 20.31 6.05
CA HIS A 44 9.11 21.67 5.87
C HIS A 44 7.62 21.71 5.51
N ALA A 45 7.10 20.70 4.79
CA ALA A 45 5.68 20.58 4.45
C ALA A 45 4.78 20.29 5.68
N VAL A 46 5.33 19.54 6.64
CA VAL A 46 4.63 19.01 7.83
C VAL A 46 4.04 20.08 8.76
N ARG A 47 4.44 21.35 8.65
CA ARG A 47 3.98 22.40 9.59
C ARG A 47 2.92 23.38 9.08
N THR A 48 2.57 23.39 7.79
CA THR A 48 1.50 24.27 7.26
C THR A 48 0.71 23.72 6.06
N GLY A 49 1.07 22.55 5.51
CA GLY A 49 0.37 21.92 4.37
C GLY A 49 -0.26 20.54 4.65
N GLY A 50 -0.28 20.08 5.92
CA GLY A 50 -0.38 18.67 6.28
C GLY A 50 -1.63 17.93 5.80
N TRP A 51 -2.84 18.40 6.09
CA TRP A 51 -4.08 17.69 5.71
C TRP A 51 -4.34 17.72 4.19
N GLN A 52 -4.05 18.85 3.56
CA GLN A 52 -4.19 19.03 2.13
C GLN A 52 -3.21 18.11 1.37
N GLU A 53 -1.96 18.02 1.81
CA GLU A 53 -0.95 17.14 1.21
C GLU A 53 -1.22 15.67 1.50
N PHE A 54 -1.67 15.34 2.72
CA PHE A 54 -2.09 14.00 3.09
C PHE A 54 -3.26 13.50 2.25
N THR A 55 -4.32 14.31 2.10
CA THR A 55 -5.48 13.96 1.27
C THR A 55 -5.14 13.88 -0.21
N GLU A 56 -4.18 14.68 -0.69
CA GLU A 56 -3.68 14.58 -2.07
C GLU A 56 -2.87 13.29 -2.27
N ALA A 57 -2.01 12.90 -1.32
CA ALA A 57 -1.31 11.62 -1.36
C ALA A 57 -2.29 10.44 -1.36
N VAL A 58 -3.36 10.49 -0.56
CA VAL A 58 -4.45 9.51 -0.59
C VAL A 58 -5.18 9.52 -1.94
N ARG A 59 -5.42 10.70 -2.52
CA ARG A 59 -6.04 10.83 -3.84
C ARG A 59 -5.24 10.08 -4.90
N GLN A 60 -3.92 10.24 -4.89
CA GLN A 60 -3.01 9.59 -5.83
C GLN A 60 -2.93 8.08 -5.57
N ALA A 61 -2.79 7.65 -4.31
CA ALA A 61 -2.69 6.23 -3.94
C ALA A 61 -3.99 5.46 -4.28
N GLY A 62 -5.15 6.03 -3.94
CA GLY A 62 -6.46 5.44 -4.20
C GLY A 62 -7.02 5.70 -5.59
N GLN A 63 -6.31 6.47 -6.43
CA GLN A 63 -6.74 6.90 -7.77
C GLN A 63 -8.14 7.53 -7.77
N TYR A 64 -8.42 8.35 -6.75
CA TYR A 64 -9.73 8.98 -6.61
C TYR A 64 -9.95 10.06 -7.67
N PRO A 65 -11.16 10.15 -8.25
CA PRO A 65 -11.46 11.10 -9.32
C PRO A 65 -11.47 12.55 -8.81
N THR A 66 -11.77 12.75 -7.53
CA THR A 66 -11.82 14.07 -6.91
C THR A 66 -11.16 14.06 -5.54
N ARG A 67 -10.59 15.21 -5.17
CA ARG A 67 -10.03 15.41 -3.83
C ARG A 67 -11.09 15.30 -2.74
N ALA A 68 -12.27 15.86 -2.97
CA ALA A 68 -13.38 15.78 -2.02
C ALA A 68 -13.75 14.32 -1.68
N ARG A 69 -13.67 13.41 -2.68
CA ARG A 69 -13.91 11.99 -2.43
C ARG A 69 -12.79 11.36 -1.60
N ALA A 70 -11.53 11.62 -1.95
CA ALA A 70 -10.38 11.14 -1.18
C ALA A 70 -10.44 11.63 0.27
N GLU A 71 -10.77 12.91 0.48
CA GLU A 71 -10.92 13.52 1.79
C GLU A 71 -12.06 12.89 2.59
N GLN A 72 -13.24 12.71 1.99
CA GLN A 72 -14.38 12.04 2.63
C GLN A 72 -14.00 10.64 3.11
N VAL A 73 -13.41 9.83 2.24
CA VAL A 73 -12.96 8.46 2.58
C VAL A 73 -11.90 8.50 3.67
N THR A 74 -10.93 9.41 3.57
CA THR A 74 -9.87 9.60 4.56
C THR A 74 -10.46 9.87 5.94
N ARG A 75 -11.42 10.80 6.05
CA ARG A 75 -12.07 11.11 7.33
C ARG A 75 -12.77 9.88 7.91
N ILE A 76 -13.52 9.15 7.08
CA ILE A 76 -14.23 7.94 7.53
C ILE A 76 -13.26 6.88 8.05
N VAL A 77 -12.15 6.63 7.33
CA VAL A 77 -11.15 5.63 7.71
C VAL A 77 -10.38 6.06 8.96
N LEU A 78 -9.96 7.32 9.07
CA LEU A 78 -9.26 7.82 10.26
C LEU A 78 -10.15 7.82 11.50
N SER A 79 -11.41 8.21 11.35
CA SER A 79 -12.40 8.10 12.42
C SER A 79 -12.64 6.63 12.81
N ALA A 80 -12.72 5.70 11.86
CA ALA A 80 -12.81 4.29 12.19
C ALA A 80 -11.54 3.80 12.93
N LEU A 81 -10.36 4.21 12.48
CA LEU A 81 -9.07 3.82 13.05
C LEU A 81 -8.88 4.35 14.48
N GLY A 82 -9.34 5.57 14.77
CA GLY A 82 -9.23 6.16 16.11
C GLY A 82 -9.96 5.38 17.21
N GLY A 83 -10.96 4.58 16.85
CA GLY A 83 -11.59 3.65 17.79
C GLY A 83 -10.78 2.37 18.06
N HIS A 84 -9.77 2.06 17.25
CA HIS A 84 -8.98 0.83 17.33
C HIS A 84 -7.58 1.04 17.91
N VAL A 85 -7.04 2.25 17.76
CA VAL A 85 -5.76 2.63 18.35
C VAL A 85 -5.98 2.98 19.81
N THR A 86 -5.52 2.10 20.70
CA THR A 86 -5.65 2.25 22.15
C THR A 86 -4.28 2.39 22.80
N GLY A 87 -4.25 2.82 24.07
CA GLY A 87 -3.02 2.91 24.85
C GLY A 87 -2.09 4.06 24.45
N ASP A 88 -0.79 3.83 24.62
CA ASP A 88 0.27 4.84 24.50
C ASP A 88 0.60 5.23 23.05
N GLU A 89 0.22 4.41 22.07
CA GLU A 89 0.48 4.69 20.65
C GLU A 89 -0.45 5.78 20.08
N ARG A 90 -1.60 6.04 20.73
CA ARG A 90 -2.54 7.07 20.30
C ARG A 90 -1.93 8.49 20.33
N PRO A 91 -1.35 8.98 21.44
CA PRO A 91 -0.71 10.29 21.46
C PRO A 91 0.48 10.39 20.50
N VAL A 92 1.21 9.29 20.29
CA VAL A 92 2.32 9.22 19.33
C VAL A 92 1.81 9.36 17.90
N LEU A 93 0.71 8.67 17.57
CA LEU A 93 0.04 8.77 16.27
C LEU A 93 -0.50 10.17 16.00
N THR A 94 -1.14 10.81 16.98
CA THR A 94 -1.66 12.19 16.82
C THR A 94 -0.54 13.23 16.67
N GLN A 95 0.65 12.98 17.24
CA GLN A 95 1.80 13.87 17.08
C GLN A 95 2.51 13.69 15.73
N ALA A 96 2.43 12.50 15.14
CA ALA A 96 3.03 12.19 13.85
C ALA A 96 2.15 12.62 12.66
N LEU A 97 0.87 12.93 12.89
CA LEU A 97 -0.10 13.27 11.86
C LEU A 97 -0.40 14.78 11.80
N PRO A 98 -0.93 15.27 10.66
CA PRO A 98 -1.49 16.62 10.57
C PRO A 98 -2.57 16.86 11.63
N LEU A 99 -2.73 18.11 12.07
CA LEU A 99 -3.67 18.48 13.13
C LEU A 99 -5.08 17.95 12.87
N GLU A 100 -5.61 18.12 11.66
CA GLU A 100 -6.96 17.68 11.30
C GLU A 100 -7.11 16.15 11.34
N ALA A 101 -6.07 15.42 10.93
CA ALA A 101 -6.05 13.95 11.00
C ALA A 101 -5.97 13.47 12.45
N ALA A 102 -5.15 14.15 13.26
CA ALA A 102 -5.00 13.90 14.68
C ALA A 102 -6.32 14.15 15.44
N GLU A 103 -7.03 15.24 15.12
CA GLU A 103 -8.34 15.56 15.70
C GLU A 103 -9.38 14.49 15.39
N LEU A 104 -9.43 13.98 14.16
CA LEU A 104 -10.34 12.90 13.77
C LEU A 104 -10.09 11.60 14.52
N ILE A 105 -8.83 11.32 14.87
CA ILE A 105 -8.45 10.17 15.68
C ILE A 105 -8.75 10.44 17.16
N ALA A 106 -8.44 11.64 17.65
CA ALA A 106 -8.63 12.07 19.04
C ALA A 106 -10.12 12.20 19.44
N ALA A 107 -10.99 12.55 18.50
CA ALA A 107 -12.43 12.66 18.72
C ALA A 107 -13.12 11.30 18.99
N GLN A 108 -12.45 10.19 18.65
CA GLN A 108 -13.08 8.87 18.70
C GLN A 108 -12.95 8.23 20.07
N ILE A 109 -14.00 7.54 20.50
CA ILE A 109 -13.99 6.77 21.74
C ILE A 109 -13.23 5.46 21.48
N PRO A 110 -12.18 5.14 22.25
CA PRO A 110 -11.48 3.88 22.10
C PRO A 110 -12.43 2.71 22.35
N ALA A 111 -12.50 1.77 21.41
CA ALA A 111 -13.30 0.57 21.56
C ALA A 111 -12.65 -0.34 22.60
N ALA A 112 -13.49 -0.94 23.45
CA ALA A 112 -13.04 -1.91 24.45
C ALA A 112 -12.41 -3.17 23.83
N THR A 113 -12.79 -3.50 22.59
CA THR A 113 -12.19 -4.59 21.81
C THR A 113 -11.93 -4.09 20.39
N PRO A 114 -10.70 -4.16 19.89
CA PRO A 114 -10.40 -3.78 18.50
C PRO A 114 -11.09 -4.76 17.53
N LEU A 115 -11.76 -4.24 16.50
CA LEU A 115 -12.37 -5.06 15.45
C LEU A 115 -11.30 -5.73 14.60
N THR A 116 -11.61 -6.94 14.10
CA THR A 116 -10.80 -7.62 13.09
C THR A 116 -10.75 -6.82 11.78
N ALA A 117 -9.71 -7.02 10.97
CA ALA A 117 -9.51 -6.32 9.70
C ALA A 117 -10.75 -6.39 8.77
N ARG A 118 -11.43 -7.55 8.73
CA ARG A 118 -12.68 -7.71 7.97
C ARG A 118 -13.80 -6.85 8.52
N ARG A 119 -14.04 -6.88 9.84
CA ARG A 119 -15.08 -6.09 10.50
C ARG A 119 -14.81 -4.59 10.41
N PHE A 120 -13.54 -4.19 10.38
CA PHE A 120 -13.14 -2.82 10.10
C PHE A 120 -13.56 -2.38 8.69
N VAL A 121 -13.25 -3.18 7.67
CA VAL A 121 -13.66 -2.92 6.29
C VAL A 121 -15.19 -2.87 6.17
N ASP A 122 -15.91 -3.81 6.78
CA ASP A 122 -17.38 -3.81 6.79
C ASP A 122 -17.95 -2.53 7.45
N SER A 123 -17.33 -2.08 8.54
CA SER A 123 -17.68 -0.85 9.27
C SER A 123 -17.43 0.42 8.44
N VAL A 124 -16.37 0.44 7.63
CA VAL A 124 -16.09 1.53 6.68
C VAL A 124 -17.05 1.49 5.50
N ALA A 125 -17.31 0.31 4.92
CA ALA A 125 -18.28 0.13 3.84
C ALA A 125 -19.66 0.65 4.24
N ALA A 126 -20.13 0.34 5.45
CA ALA A 126 -21.42 0.79 5.97
C ALA A 126 -21.53 2.32 6.14
N ARG A 127 -20.41 3.05 6.24
CA ARG A 127 -20.37 4.51 6.37
C ARG A 127 -20.24 5.23 5.03
N ILE A 128 -19.83 4.54 3.98
CA ILE A 128 -19.70 5.10 2.64
C ILE A 128 -20.93 4.68 1.83
N GLU A 129 -21.76 5.66 1.48
CA GLU A 129 -22.94 5.41 0.67
C GLU A 129 -22.58 4.73 -0.67
N GLY A 130 -23.27 3.63 -0.97
CA GLY A 130 -23.05 2.82 -2.17
C GLY A 130 -21.74 2.02 -2.21
N SER A 131 -20.96 1.98 -1.12
CA SER A 131 -19.71 1.23 -1.10
C SER A 131 -19.94 -0.25 -0.86
N THR A 132 -19.22 -1.07 -1.62
CA THR A 132 -19.17 -2.52 -1.41
C THR A 132 -17.99 -2.88 -0.52
N PRO A 133 -17.98 -4.06 0.14
CA PRO A 133 -16.84 -4.52 0.93
C PRO A 133 -15.52 -4.57 0.12
N ALA A 134 -15.59 -4.83 -1.19
CA ALA A 134 -14.44 -4.83 -2.06
C ALA A 134 -13.89 -3.41 -2.27
N THR A 135 -14.76 -2.44 -2.54
CA THR A 135 -14.40 -1.02 -2.70
C THR A 135 -13.87 -0.45 -1.39
N ALA A 136 -14.55 -0.71 -0.27
CA ALA A 136 -14.11 -0.27 1.05
C ALA A 136 -12.74 -0.86 1.44
N ARG A 137 -12.44 -2.11 1.05
CA ARG A 137 -11.10 -2.69 1.28
C ARG A 137 -10.02 -1.91 0.53
N TRP A 138 -10.28 -1.58 -0.73
CA TRP A 138 -9.37 -0.76 -1.54
C TRP A 138 -9.17 0.64 -0.94
N ASP A 139 -10.28 1.26 -0.51
CA ASP A 139 -10.30 2.57 0.11
C ASP A 139 -9.46 2.60 1.40
N VAL A 140 -9.73 1.65 2.28
CA VAL A 140 -8.98 1.45 3.52
C VAL A 140 -7.50 1.23 3.23
N SER A 141 -7.17 0.40 2.24
CA SER A 141 -5.78 0.08 1.95
C SER A 141 -5.01 1.30 1.42
N SER A 142 -5.68 2.14 0.63
CA SER A 142 -5.10 3.37 0.09
C SER A 142 -4.81 4.39 1.19
N VAL A 143 -5.75 4.59 2.12
CA VAL A 143 -5.57 5.52 3.25
C VAL A 143 -4.51 5.00 4.23
N LEU A 144 -4.59 3.72 4.62
CA LEU A 144 -3.66 3.15 5.59
C LEU A 144 -2.23 3.02 5.03
N GLY A 145 -2.09 2.80 3.72
CA GLY A 145 -0.77 2.84 3.06
C GLY A 145 -0.12 4.22 3.14
N VAL A 146 -0.86 5.29 2.83
CA VAL A 146 -0.35 6.67 2.95
C VAL A 146 -0.08 7.03 4.41
N LEU A 147 -0.93 6.58 5.34
CA LEU A 147 -0.71 6.76 6.77
C LEU A 147 0.60 6.09 7.20
N ALA A 148 0.88 4.86 6.75
CA ALA A 148 2.12 4.15 7.07
C ALA A 148 3.37 4.90 6.62
N GLU A 149 3.33 5.45 5.40
CA GLU A 149 4.43 6.23 4.85
C GLU A 149 4.59 7.57 5.59
N THR A 150 3.50 8.17 6.05
CA THR A 150 3.50 9.46 6.77
C THR A 150 4.06 9.31 8.18
N VAL A 151 3.63 8.28 8.93
CA VAL A 151 4.05 8.05 10.32
C VAL A 151 5.37 7.27 10.42
N GLY A 152 5.78 6.64 9.32
CA GLY A 152 6.97 5.83 9.20
C GLY A 152 6.79 4.37 9.63
N GLU A 153 7.73 3.52 9.19
CA GLU A 153 7.78 2.09 9.51
C GLU A 153 7.80 1.74 11.01
N PRO A 154 8.56 2.43 11.89
CA PRO A 154 8.63 2.02 13.30
C PRO A 154 7.30 2.18 14.02
N LEU A 155 6.58 3.29 13.77
CA LEU A 155 5.28 3.57 14.36
C LEU A 155 4.21 2.65 13.75
N THR A 156 4.26 2.43 12.44
CA THR A 156 3.39 1.46 11.76
C THR A 156 3.52 0.05 12.34
N THR A 157 4.74 -0.40 12.63
CA THR A 157 4.98 -1.73 13.20
C THR A 157 4.37 -1.85 14.59
N ARG A 158 4.50 -0.81 15.43
CA ARG A 158 3.87 -0.77 16.77
C ARG A 158 2.34 -0.75 16.71
N LEU A 159 1.75 -0.04 15.74
CA LEU A 159 0.31 -0.09 15.53
C LEU A 159 -0.13 -1.51 15.13
N LEU A 160 0.62 -2.17 14.25
CA LEU A 160 0.31 -3.54 13.81
C LEU A 160 0.45 -4.58 14.92
N THR A 161 1.32 -4.38 15.91
CA THR A 161 1.42 -5.30 17.08
C THR A 161 0.26 -5.12 18.06
N GLN A 162 -0.36 -3.93 18.12
CA GLN A 162 -1.56 -3.67 18.93
C GLN A 162 -2.86 -4.09 18.22
N LEU A 163 -2.86 -4.10 16.90
CA LEU A 163 -4.04 -4.45 16.10
C LEU A 163 -4.18 -5.97 15.93
N PRO A 164 -5.42 -6.48 15.80
CA PRO A 164 -5.65 -7.89 15.50
C PRO A 164 -4.94 -8.34 14.22
N PRO A 165 -4.61 -9.65 14.09
CA PRO A 165 -3.98 -10.17 12.90
C PRO A 165 -4.84 -9.89 11.64
N GLY A 166 -4.16 -9.59 10.53
CA GLY A 166 -4.79 -9.29 9.23
C GLY A 166 -4.78 -7.80 8.83
N TYR A 167 -4.52 -6.87 9.76
CA TYR A 167 -4.36 -5.45 9.41
C TYR A 167 -3.12 -5.19 8.55
N ALA A 168 -2.05 -5.98 8.68
CA ALA A 168 -0.84 -5.81 7.86
C ALA A 168 -1.11 -5.81 6.35
N LEU A 169 -2.13 -6.57 5.88
CA LEU A 169 -2.55 -6.57 4.48
C LEU A 169 -3.20 -5.24 4.06
N LEU A 170 -3.91 -4.59 4.98
CA LEU A 170 -4.56 -3.29 4.76
C LEU A 170 -3.53 -2.16 4.75
N PHE A 171 -2.44 -2.26 5.51
CA PHE A 171 -1.35 -1.28 5.48
C PHE A 171 -0.45 -1.42 4.23
N GLY A 172 -0.81 -2.26 3.24
CA GLY A 172 0.03 -2.53 2.07
C GLY A 172 1.28 -3.36 2.39
N ARG A 173 1.45 -3.80 3.63
CA ARG A 173 2.58 -4.59 4.12
C ARG A 173 2.24 -6.08 4.12
N ALA A 174 1.88 -6.60 2.94
CA ALA A 174 1.71 -8.05 2.74
C ALA A 174 2.98 -8.84 3.12
N GLU A 175 4.13 -8.17 3.06
CA GLU A 175 5.44 -8.70 3.41
C GLU A 175 5.68 -8.87 4.92
N LEU A 176 4.97 -8.12 5.78
CA LEU A 176 5.01 -8.27 7.24
C LEU A 176 3.99 -9.31 7.72
N ALA A 177 2.84 -9.41 7.04
CA ALA A 177 1.84 -10.44 7.32
C ALA A 177 2.41 -11.87 7.12
N ARG A 178 3.27 -12.06 6.11
CA ARG A 178 3.97 -13.33 5.87
C ARG A 178 5.09 -13.60 6.89
N TYR A 179 5.69 -12.57 7.50
CA TYR A 179 6.80 -12.73 8.45
C TYR A 179 6.30 -13.14 9.85
N HIS A 180 5.09 -12.72 10.23
CA HIS A 180 4.43 -13.18 11.48
C HIS A 180 3.89 -14.63 11.40
N MET A 181 4.09 -15.34 10.28
CA MET A 181 3.71 -16.76 10.13
C MET A 181 4.91 -17.71 10.20
N VAL A 182 6.13 -17.20 10.42
CA VAL A 182 7.35 -18.01 10.60
C VAL A 182 8.02 -17.62 11.92
N ALA A 183 7.48 -18.16 13.01
CA ALA A 183 8.24 -18.40 14.23
C ALA A 183 7.75 -19.73 14.85
N PRO A 184 8.23 -20.89 14.35
CA PRO A 184 8.36 -22.06 15.20
C PRO A 184 9.66 -21.92 16.01
N ASP A 185 9.55 -22.07 17.34
CA ASP A 185 10.66 -22.52 18.18
C ASP A 185 11.00 -23.97 17.81
#